data_AF-A0A536I6Z8-F1
#
_entry.id   AF-A0A536I6Z8-F1
#
_cell.length_a   1.000
_cell.length_b   1.000
_cell.length_c   1.000
_cell.angle_alpha   90.00
_cell.angle_beta   90.00
_cell.angle_gamma   90.00
#
_symmetry.space_group_name_H-M   'P 1'
#
loop_
_entity.id
_entity.type
_entity.pdbx_description
1 polymer ?
#
loop_
_entity_poly.entity_id
_entity_poly.type
_entity_poly.pdbx_seq_one_letter_code
_entity_poly.pdbx_strand_id
1 'polypeptide(L)'
;MADHPLQKAVAERTVPTSLHRAMRFCAVCACSRPLLDFALNAAGTPSYECLGCVRLGIPMFVHQVNLHIMRVRTEVGTVQRALYRV
;
A
#
# COMPACT_ATOMS: atom_id res chain seq x y z
N MET A 1 0.56 20.31 22.18
CA MET A 1 0.49 18.84 22.02
C MET A 1 -0.96 18.44 22.20
N ALA A 2 -1.74 18.42 21.12
CA ALA A 2 -3.19 18.28 21.17
C ALA A 2 -3.60 16.90 20.62
N ASP A 3 -4.37 16.19 21.45
CA ASP A 3 -5.46 15.28 21.09
C ASP A 3 -5.15 14.04 20.22
N HIS A 4 -4.74 12.96 20.90
CA HIS A 4 -4.80 11.57 20.38
C HIS A 4 -5.69 10.55 21.16
N PRO A 5 -6.52 10.89 22.17
CA PRO A 5 -7.42 9.90 22.75
C PRO A 5 -8.73 9.70 21.94
N LEU A 6 -9.18 10.72 21.18
CA LEU A 6 -10.45 10.68 20.47
C LEU A 6 -10.46 9.73 19.25
N GLN A 7 -9.35 9.62 18.52
CA GLN A 7 -9.28 8.69 17.37
C GLN A 7 -9.34 7.23 17.80
N LYS A 8 -8.79 6.90 18.97
CA LYS A 8 -8.84 5.55 19.55
C LYS A 8 -10.26 5.16 19.99
N ALA A 9 -10.95 6.09 20.66
CA ALA A 9 -12.32 5.87 21.15
C ALA A 9 -13.37 5.77 20.02
N VAL A 10 -13.17 6.49 18.91
CA VAL A 10 -14.06 6.42 17.73
C VAL A 10 -13.83 5.13 16.94
N ALA A 11 -12.58 4.65 16.85
CA ALA A 11 -12.26 3.35 16.26
C ALA A 11 -12.86 2.18 17.08
N GLU A 12 -12.82 2.27 18.41
CA GLU A 12 -13.40 1.23 19.30
C GLU A 12 -14.94 1.20 19.29
N ARG A 13 -15.62 2.33 19.02
CA ARG A 13 -17.09 2.38 18.97
C ARG A 13 -17.70 1.90 17.65
N THR A 14 -16.91 1.82 16.59
CA THR A 14 -17.40 1.49 15.24
C THR A 14 -17.14 0.05 14.83
N VAL A 15 -16.33 -0.68 15.61
CA VAL A 15 -15.99 -2.07 15.33
C VAL A 15 -16.51 -2.93 16.47
N PRO A 16 -17.54 -3.78 16.25
CA PRO A 16 -17.96 -4.76 17.24
C PRO A 16 -16.73 -5.52 17.73
N THR A 17 -16.58 -5.68 19.05
CA THR A 17 -15.44 -6.40 19.64
C THR A 17 -15.31 -7.86 19.16
N SER A 18 -16.35 -8.41 18.52
CA SER A 18 -16.32 -9.68 17.79
C SER A 18 -15.48 -9.64 16.50
N LEU A 19 -15.33 -8.48 15.84
CA LEU A 19 -14.48 -8.30 14.67
C LEU A 19 -12.99 -8.38 14.99
N HIS A 20 -12.58 -8.07 16.23
CA HIS A 20 -11.19 -8.24 16.67
C HIS A 20 -10.76 -9.71 16.69
N ARG A 21 -11.70 -10.66 16.74
CA ARG A 21 -11.45 -12.10 16.59
C ARG A 21 -11.68 -12.63 15.17
N ALA A 22 -12.27 -11.82 14.28
CA ALA A 22 -12.52 -12.25 12.91
C ALA A 22 -11.20 -12.23 12.13
N MET A 23 -10.76 -13.41 11.71
CA MET A 23 -9.58 -13.60 10.85
C MET A 23 -10.02 -13.66 9.39
N ARG A 24 -9.24 -13.06 8.49
CA ARG A 24 -9.41 -13.14 7.05
C ARG A 24 -8.11 -13.52 6.38
N PHE A 25 -8.21 -14.30 5.32
CA PHE A 25 -7.06 -14.72 4.52
C PHE A 25 -6.60 -13.58 3.61
N CYS A 26 -5.32 -13.24 3.66
CA CYS A 26 -4.70 -12.30 2.73
C CYS A 26 -4.22 -13.06 1.49
N ALA A 27 -4.69 -12.67 0.31
CA ALA A 27 -4.32 -13.33 -0.95
C ALA A 27 -2.86 -13.10 -1.35
N VAL A 28 -2.21 -12.05 -0.84
CA VAL A 28 -0.84 -11.67 -1.24
C VAL A 28 0.22 -12.42 -0.45
N CYS A 29 0.09 -12.45 0.89
CA CYS A 29 1.06 -13.17 1.74
C CYS A 29 0.63 -14.59 2.12
N ALA A 30 -0.51 -15.06 1.60
CA ALA A 30 -1.07 -16.38 1.86
C ALA A 30 -1.22 -16.72 3.36
N CYS A 31 -1.48 -15.71 4.19
CA CYS A 31 -1.61 -15.85 5.65
C CYS A 31 -2.94 -15.27 6.15
N SER A 32 -3.48 -15.88 7.22
CA SER A 32 -4.63 -15.35 7.95
C SER A 32 -4.21 -14.17 8.83
N ARG A 33 -4.93 -13.05 8.72
CA ARG A 33 -4.70 -11.82 9.50
C ARG A 33 -6.00 -11.34 10.14
N PRO A 34 -5.93 -10.62 11.28
CA PRO A 34 -7.09 -9.93 11.85
C PRO A 34 -7.79 -9.05 10.81
N LEU A 35 -9.13 -8.96 10.83
CA LEU A 35 -9.86 -8.14 9.87
C LEU A 35 -9.45 -6.66 9.90
N LEU A 36 -9.01 -6.16 11.06
CA LEU A 36 -8.48 -4.81 11.25
C LEU A 36 -7.24 -4.53 10.39
N ASP A 37 -6.49 -5.57 10.02
CA ASP A 37 -5.34 -5.47 9.13
C ASP A 37 -5.75 -5.38 7.66
N PHE A 38 -7.03 -5.21 7.33
CA PHE A 38 -7.52 -5.01 5.96
C PHE A 38 -8.19 -3.65 5.82
N ALA A 39 -7.87 -2.94 4.73
CA ALA A 39 -8.61 -1.74 4.36
C ALA A 39 -10.03 -2.11 3.91
N LEU A 40 -11.02 -1.28 4.25
CA LEU A 40 -12.38 -1.42 3.72
C LEU A 40 -12.49 -0.69 2.38
N ASN A 41 -13.17 -1.30 1.41
CA ASN A 41 -13.51 -0.63 0.15
C ASN A 41 -14.75 0.28 0.31
N ALA A 42 -15.13 0.98 -0.75
CA ALA A 42 -16.28 1.87 -0.76
C ALA A 42 -17.61 1.18 -0.41
N ALA A 43 -17.70 -0.15 -0.60
CA ALA A 43 -18.86 -0.96 -0.22
C ALA A 43 -18.80 -1.45 1.25
N GLY A 44 -17.79 -1.04 2.04
CA GLY A 44 -17.61 -1.46 3.42
C GLY A 44 -17.10 -2.91 3.57
N THR A 45 -16.66 -3.54 2.48
CA THR A 45 -16.11 -4.90 2.50
C THR A 45 -14.59 -4.88 2.58
N PRO A 46 -13.98 -5.84 3.31
CA PRO A 46 -12.53 -5.90 3.45
C PRO A 46 -11.86 -6.24 2.12
N SER A 47 -10.77 -5.53 1.85
CA SER A 47 -9.86 -5.76 0.72
C SER A 47 -9.33 -7.19 0.66
N TYR A 48 -8.82 -7.57 -0.51
CA TYR A 48 -8.20 -8.89 -0.75
C TYR A 48 -6.79 -9.00 -0.15
N GLU A 49 -6.12 -7.86 0.04
CA GLU A 49 -4.77 -7.76 0.57
C GLU A 49 -4.77 -7.09 1.95
N CYS A 50 -3.89 -7.54 2.85
CA CYS A 50 -3.74 -6.89 4.13
C CYS A 50 -2.88 -5.62 4.02
N LEU A 51 -3.10 -4.67 4.93
CA LEU A 51 -2.37 -3.41 5.07
C LEU A 51 -0.86 -3.61 5.16
N GLY A 52 -0.39 -4.71 5.74
CA GLY A 52 1.03 -5.06 5.75
C GLY A 52 1.59 -5.30 4.34
N CYS A 53 0.85 -5.99 3.47
CA CYS A 53 1.25 -6.20 2.08
C CYS A 53 1.18 -4.90 1.28
N VAL A 54 0.13 -4.09 1.48
CA VAL A 54 -0.01 -2.77 0.84
C VAL A 54 1.17 -1.86 1.18
N ARG A 55 1.58 -1.83 2.45
CA ARG A 55 2.72 -1.03 2.94
C ARG A 55 4.05 -1.44 2.31
N LEU A 56 4.19 -2.68 1.84
CA LEU A 56 5.38 -3.15 1.13
C LEU A 56 5.25 -2.97 -0.39
N GLY A 57 4.07 -3.23 -0.94
CA GLY A 57 3.79 -3.18 -2.38
C GLY A 57 3.94 -1.78 -2.95
N ILE A 58 3.41 -0.74 -2.29
CA ILE A 58 3.46 0.64 -2.78
C ILE A 58 4.92 1.14 -2.90
N PRO A 59 5.78 1.03 -1.87
CA PRO A 59 7.18 1.41 -2.00
C PRO A 59 7.93 0.64 -3.09
N MET A 60 7.69 -0.67 -3.23
CA MET A 60 8.32 -1.47 -4.29
C MET A 60 7.90 -1.00 -5.68
N PHE A 61 6.61 -0.74 -5.89
CA PHE A 61 6.09 -0.21 -7.15
C PHE A 61 6.73 1.14 -7.48
N VAL A 62 6.75 2.08 -6.52
CA VAL A 62 7.38 3.40 -6.69
C VAL A 62 8.87 3.26 -7.02
N HIS A 63 9.57 2.35 -6.36
CA HIS A 63 10.98 2.09 -6.65
C HIS A 63 11.19 1.55 -8.08
N GLN A 64 10.37 0.60 -8.52
CA GLN A 64 10.41 0.07 -9.89
C GLN A 64 10.15 1.15 -10.94
N VAL A 65 9.16 2.01 -10.71
CA VAL A 65 8.86 3.16 -11.60
C VAL A 65 10.06 4.10 -11.67
N ASN A 66 10.69 4.40 -10.53
CA ASN A 66 11.86 5.27 -10.50
C ASN A 66 13.04 4.67 -11.28
N LEU A 67 13.32 3.37 -11.11
CA LEU A 67 14.35 2.67 -11.88
C LEU A 67 14.06 2.71 -13.38
N HIS A 68 12.79 2.54 -13.78
CA HIS A 68 12.39 2.63 -15.17
C HIS A 68 12.62 4.04 -15.75
N ILE A 69 12.22 5.09 -15.01
CA ILE A 69 12.43 6.49 -15.43
C ILE A 69 13.93 6.77 -15.60
N MET A 70 14.78 6.30 -14.67
CA MET A 70 16.23 6.48 -14.75
C MET A 70 16.84 5.79 -15.98
N ARG A 71 16.37 4.58 -16.32
CA ARG A 71 16.79 3.89 -17.55
C ARG A 71 16.40 4.68 -18.79
N VAL A 72 15.12 5.09 -18.91
CA VAL A 72 14.63 5.86 -20.06
C VAL A 72 15.39 7.18 -20.21
N ARG A 73 15.63 7.91 -19.11
CA ARG A 73 16.44 9.14 -19.15
C ARG A 73 17.85 8.90 -19.67
N THR A 74 18.47 7.78 -19.28
CA THR A 74 19.81 7.42 -19.74
C THR A 74 19.78 7.14 -21.24
N GLU A 75 18.83 6.34 -21.71
CA GLU A 75 18.67 6.02 -23.14
C GLU A 75 18.43 7.28 -23.97
N VAL A 76 17.51 8.16 -23.57
CA VAL A 76 17.25 9.45 -24.24
C VAL A 76 18.52 10.30 -24.25
N GLY A 77 19.24 10.41 -23.14
CA GLY A 77 20.48 11.18 -23.06
C GLY A 77 21.62 10.60 -23.92
N THR A 78 21.62 9.29 -24.19
CA THR A 78 22.56 8.67 -25.14
C THR A 78 22.18 8.94 -26.59
N VAL A 79 20.89 8.82 -26.94
CA VAL A 79 20.38 9.13 -28.29
C VAL A 79 20.58 10.59 -28.62
N GLN A 80 20.30 11.49 -27.68
CA GLN A 80 20.52 12.93 -27.85
C GLN A 80 22.00 13.22 -28.15
N ARG A 81 22.93 12.66 -27.37
CA ARG A 81 24.37 12.82 -27.63
C ARG A 81 24.84 12.24 -28.96
N ALA A 82 24.21 11.16 -29.42
CA ALA A 82 24.50 10.59 -30.74
C ALA A 82 24.00 11.49 -31.88
N LEU A 83 22.81 12.07 -31.73
CA LEU A 83 22.21 12.95 -32.74
C LEU A 83 22.91 14.32 -32.84
N TYR A 84 23.35 14.91 -31.73
CA TYR A 84 24.06 16.20 -31.72
C TYR A 84 25.58 16.10 -31.97
N ARG A 85 26.12 14.90 -32.21
CA ARG A 85 27.52 14.69 -32.62
C ARG A 85 27.68 14.48 -34.13
N VAL A 86 26.58 14.55 -34.89
CA VAL A 86 26.54 14.62 -36.35
C VAL A 86 26.34 16.07 -36.75
#